data_AF-A0A1J1EAS3-F1
#
_entry.id   AF-A0A1J1EAS3-F1
#
_cell.length_a   1.000
_cell.length_b   1.000
_cell.length_c   1.000
_cell.angle_alpha   90.00
_cell.angle_beta   90.00
_cell.angle_gamma   90.00
#
_symmetry.space_group_name_H-M   'P 1'
#
loop_
_entity.id
_entity.type
_entity.pdbx_description
1 polymer ?
#
loop_
_entity_poly.entity_id
_entity_poly.type
_entity_poly.pdbx_seq_one_letter_code
_entity_poly.pdbx_strand_id
1 'polypeptide(L)'
;MADMVINPDFVEERRRSPMGARYGKIMMWFFIVSDSLTFAGFLVAYGFMRYQSHGTWPIADEVFTHFPFLHGHYPMLYVALMSFILIVSSVTMVLAVDAGHKNEKNRCATWMFLTILGGLVFLLSQAWEWSNFISGSHGAMRLKSDYIALFVDNKNEKIAISDFISDQENDMDELERVRLAFSSNKDLNLRVNNEFIKNEDTAKYFQGAKIVRGANLIENEYGHTTFANFFYFITGFHGVHVFTGVLLNFIIFCNVLLGTFEKSKDYEMVEKVGLYWHFVDLVWVFVFTFFYLI
;
A
#
# COMPACT_ATOMS: atom_id res chain seq x y z
N MET A 1 50.77 7.96 -37.97
CA MET A 1 49.62 7.74 -37.06
C MET A 1 49.18 9.12 -36.62
N ALA A 2 48.01 9.57 -37.07
CA ALA A 2 47.51 10.90 -36.77
C ALA A 2 46.78 10.86 -35.42
N ASP A 3 47.30 11.60 -34.44
CA ASP A 3 46.60 11.83 -33.18
C ASP A 3 45.35 12.65 -33.45
N MET A 4 44.19 12.02 -33.29
CA MET A 4 42.90 12.69 -33.31
C MET A 4 42.79 13.54 -32.04
N VAL A 5 43.25 14.78 -32.12
CA VAL A 5 42.98 15.82 -31.11
C VAL A 5 41.47 15.99 -31.07
N ILE A 6 40.82 15.37 -30.07
CA ILE A 6 39.42 15.63 -29.77
C ILE A 6 39.33 17.10 -29.39
N ASN A 7 38.68 17.90 -30.24
CA ASN A 7 38.42 19.30 -29.96
C ASN A 7 37.66 19.40 -28.62
N PRO A 8 38.19 20.12 -27.60
CA PRO A 8 37.49 20.30 -26.32
C PRO A 8 36.10 20.93 -26.47
N ASP A 9 35.85 21.67 -27.55
CA ASP A 9 34.53 22.24 -27.86
C ASP A 9 33.47 21.16 -28.16
N PHE A 10 33.86 20.01 -28.72
CA PHE A 10 32.95 18.88 -28.97
C PHE A 10 32.46 18.21 -27.67
N VAL A 11 33.23 18.34 -26.58
CA VAL A 11 32.83 17.87 -25.25
C VAL A 11 31.93 18.89 -24.55
N GLU A 12 32.13 20.19 -24.78
CA GLU A 12 31.23 21.25 -24.33
C GLU A 12 29.88 21.24 -25.05
N GLU A 13 29.85 20.92 -26.34
CA GLU A 13 28.61 20.89 -27.13
C GLU A 13 27.67 19.76 -26.69
N ARG A 14 28.23 18.61 -26.25
CA ARG A 14 27.45 17.52 -25.62
C ARG A 14 26.89 17.89 -24.24
N ARG A 15 27.37 18.99 -23.64
CA ARG A 15 26.95 19.51 -22.33
C ARG A 15 25.83 20.54 -22.42
N ARG A 16 25.55 21.11 -23.60
CA ARG A 16 24.50 22.12 -23.76
C ARG A 16 23.23 21.48 -24.28
N SER A 17 22.33 21.18 -23.33
CA SER A 17 20.93 20.93 -23.62
C SER A 17 20.28 22.19 -24.21
N PRO A 18 19.34 22.08 -25.17
CA PRO A 18 18.68 23.22 -25.79
C PRO A 18 17.87 24.11 -24.82
N MET A 19 17.80 23.78 -23.53
CA MET A 19 17.22 24.61 -22.46
C MET A 19 18.07 24.65 -21.17
N GLY A 20 19.36 24.30 -21.21
CA GLY A 20 20.23 24.31 -20.01
C GLY A 20 19.98 23.17 -18.99
N ALA A 21 18.99 22.30 -19.21
CA ALA A 21 18.73 21.13 -18.37
C ALA A 21 19.38 19.85 -18.93
N ARG A 22 20.30 19.21 -18.19
CA ARG A 22 21.04 18.01 -18.65
C ARG A 22 20.05 16.91 -19.12
N TYR A 23 20.35 16.22 -20.23
CA TYR A 23 19.46 15.22 -20.87
C TYR A 23 18.90 14.19 -19.88
N GLY A 24 19.71 13.75 -18.91
CA GLY A 24 19.27 12.82 -17.87
C GLY A 24 18.16 13.36 -16.94
N LYS A 25 18.09 14.68 -16.69
CA LYS A 25 16.99 15.28 -15.92
C LYS A 25 15.70 15.32 -16.74
N ILE A 26 15.79 15.63 -18.03
CA ILE A 26 14.63 15.66 -18.93
C ILE A 26 14.02 14.26 -19.06
N MET A 27 14.84 13.23 -19.28
CA MET A 27 14.37 11.85 -19.36
C MET A 27 13.72 11.38 -18.04
N MET A 28 14.22 11.84 -16.89
CA MET A 28 13.62 11.56 -15.59
C MET A 28 12.20 12.13 -15.49
N TRP A 29 11.98 13.37 -15.95
CA TRP A 29 10.65 13.98 -15.96
C TRP A 29 9.68 13.25 -16.88
N PHE A 30 10.11 12.82 -18.07
CA PHE A 30 9.28 12.00 -18.95
C PHE A 30 8.89 10.66 -18.30
N PHE A 31 9.85 10.01 -17.64
CA PHE A 31 9.59 8.79 -16.89
C PHE A 31 8.57 9.01 -15.76
N ILE A 32 8.75 10.06 -14.94
CA ILE A 32 7.82 10.42 -13.86
C ILE A 32 6.41 10.69 -14.38
N VAL A 33 6.28 11.48 -15.46
CA VAL A 33 4.98 11.82 -16.04
C VAL A 33 4.30 10.57 -16.61
N SER A 34 5.05 9.72 -17.31
CA SER A 34 4.50 8.46 -17.84
C SER A 34 3.99 7.56 -16.71
N ASP A 35 4.74 7.45 -15.61
CA ASP A 35 4.35 6.60 -14.49
C ASP A 35 3.18 7.20 -13.70
N SER A 36 3.14 8.53 -13.55
CA SER A 36 2.00 9.27 -12.99
C SER A 36 0.70 8.97 -13.74
N LEU A 37 0.74 8.93 -15.07
CA LEU A 37 -0.42 8.61 -15.92
C LEU A 37 -0.88 7.15 -15.74
N THR A 38 0.06 6.22 -15.56
CA THR A 38 -0.24 4.81 -15.25
C THR A 38 -1.02 4.69 -13.93
N PHE A 39 -0.53 5.32 -12.85
CA PHE A 39 -1.22 5.35 -11.56
C PHE A 39 -2.58 6.04 -11.64
N ALA A 40 -2.68 7.15 -12.37
CA ALA A 40 -3.96 7.84 -12.57
C ALA A 40 -4.99 6.91 -13.26
N GLY A 41 -4.57 6.14 -14.26
CA GLY A 41 -5.42 5.14 -14.92
C GLY A 41 -5.93 4.08 -13.95
N PHE A 42 -5.08 3.57 -13.06
CA PHE A 42 -5.48 2.59 -12.05
C PHE A 42 -6.46 3.17 -11.02
N LEU A 43 -6.22 4.40 -10.55
CA LEU A 43 -7.11 5.06 -9.59
C LEU A 43 -8.48 5.42 -10.19
N VAL A 44 -8.53 5.81 -11.46
CA VAL A 44 -9.80 6.03 -12.18
C VAL A 44 -10.56 4.72 -12.33
N ALA A 45 -9.88 3.63 -12.71
CA ALA A 45 -10.51 2.31 -12.81
C ALA A 45 -11.06 1.83 -11.45
N TYR A 46 -10.27 2.01 -10.37
CA TYR A 46 -10.72 1.76 -9.00
C TYR A 46 -11.96 2.58 -8.64
N GLY A 47 -11.94 3.89 -8.90
CA GLY A 47 -13.06 4.79 -8.59
C GLY A 47 -14.34 4.41 -9.32
N PHE A 48 -14.24 4.00 -10.59
CA PHE A 48 -15.40 3.53 -11.36
C PHE A 48 -15.97 2.21 -10.82
N MET A 49 -15.11 1.26 -10.45
CA MET A 49 -15.52 -0.01 -9.86
C MET A 49 -16.17 0.17 -8.49
N ARG A 50 -15.62 1.08 -7.67
CA ARG A 50 -16.23 1.48 -6.40
C ARG A 50 -17.61 2.09 -6.59
N TYR A 51 -17.76 2.99 -7.56
CA TYR A 51 -19.04 3.63 -7.88
C TYR A 51 -20.10 2.60 -8.31
N GLN A 52 -19.72 1.65 -9.17
CA GLN A 52 -20.63 0.60 -9.64
C GLN A 52 -21.04 -0.38 -8.54
N SER A 53 -20.15 -0.67 -7.59
CA SER A 53 -20.35 -1.66 -6.53
C SER A 53 -20.58 -1.03 -5.15
N HIS A 54 -21.16 0.18 -5.08
CA HIS A 54 -21.31 0.94 -3.83
C HIS A 54 -22.00 0.16 -2.69
N GLY A 55 -22.94 -0.74 -2.99
CA GLY A 55 -23.63 -1.55 -1.97
C GLY A 55 -22.83 -2.72 -1.39
N THR A 56 -21.75 -3.14 -2.06
CA THR A 56 -20.91 -4.28 -1.64
C THR A 56 -19.46 -3.87 -1.38
N TRP A 57 -19.14 -2.59 -1.54
CA TRP A 57 -17.81 -2.06 -1.32
C TRP A 57 -17.50 -1.98 0.18
N PRO A 58 -16.30 -2.39 0.63
CA PRO A 58 -15.94 -2.33 2.03
C PRO A 58 -15.80 -0.90 2.54
N ILE A 59 -16.04 -0.73 3.84
CA ILE A 59 -15.83 0.52 4.59
C ILE A 59 -14.41 0.50 5.20
N ALA A 60 -13.57 1.48 4.88
CA ALA A 60 -12.16 1.50 5.27
C ALA A 60 -11.93 1.32 6.79
N ASP A 61 -12.73 1.99 7.62
CA ASP A 61 -12.67 1.92 9.09
C ASP A 61 -12.83 0.49 9.64
N GLU A 62 -13.55 -0.35 8.90
CA GLU A 62 -13.85 -1.73 9.28
C GLU A 62 -12.83 -2.75 8.75
N VAL A 63 -12.02 -2.33 7.77
CA VAL A 63 -11.00 -3.13 7.10
C VAL A 63 -9.66 -2.96 7.81
N PHE A 64 -9.28 -1.71 8.09
CA PHE A 64 -7.94 -1.35 8.54
C PHE A 64 -7.91 -1.04 10.04
N THR A 65 -8.05 -2.06 10.88
CA THR A 65 -8.11 -1.91 12.35
C THR A 65 -6.89 -2.41 13.10
N HIS A 66 -6.02 -3.16 12.42
CA HIS A 66 -4.89 -3.85 13.02
C HIS A 66 -3.72 -2.89 13.29
N PHE A 67 -3.16 -2.94 14.49
CA PHE A 67 -1.95 -2.22 14.86
C PHE A 67 -0.93 -3.20 15.45
N PRO A 68 0.35 -3.18 15.03
CA PRO A 68 1.34 -4.14 15.52
C PRO A 68 1.53 -3.99 17.03
N PHE A 69 1.44 -5.10 17.76
CA PHE A 69 1.62 -5.20 19.21
C PHE A 69 0.54 -4.51 20.07
N LEU A 70 -0.48 -3.88 19.46
CA LEU A 70 -1.63 -3.33 20.17
C LEU A 70 -2.89 -4.12 19.81
N HIS A 71 -3.51 -4.74 20.82
CA HIS A 71 -4.79 -5.40 20.65
C HIS A 71 -5.91 -4.39 20.92
N GLY A 72 -6.73 -4.12 19.91
CA GLY A 72 -7.85 -3.19 20.00
C GLY A 72 -8.30 -2.69 18.64
N HIS A 73 -9.46 -2.04 18.60
CA HIS A 73 -10.00 -1.44 17.38
C HIS A 73 -9.43 -0.03 17.23
N TYR A 74 -8.37 0.11 16.44
CA TYR A 74 -7.77 1.40 16.08
C TYR A 74 -7.88 1.63 14.57
N PRO A 75 -9.05 2.08 14.07
CA PRO A 75 -9.25 2.30 12.65
C PRO A 75 -8.21 3.25 12.07
N MET A 76 -7.58 2.85 10.97
CA MET A 76 -6.66 3.63 10.13
C MET A 76 -5.38 4.14 10.81
N LEU A 77 -5.19 3.95 12.12
CA LEU A 77 -4.09 4.56 12.86
C LEU A 77 -2.73 4.07 12.37
N TYR A 78 -2.61 2.77 12.13
CA TYR A 78 -1.36 2.18 11.64
C TYR A 78 -1.01 2.67 10.22
N VAL A 79 -2.02 2.74 9.35
CA VAL A 79 -1.89 3.23 7.97
C VAL A 79 -1.48 4.70 7.96
N ALA A 80 -2.07 5.51 8.82
CA ALA A 80 -1.71 6.92 8.99
C ALA A 80 -0.26 7.07 9.48
N LEU A 81 0.18 6.24 10.43
CA LEU A 81 1.55 6.24 10.94
C LEU A 81 2.57 5.87 9.85
N MET A 82 2.34 4.81 9.07
CA MET A 82 3.27 4.44 8.00
C MET A 82 3.34 5.51 6.90
N SER A 83 2.20 6.15 6.58
CA SER A 83 2.15 7.26 5.62
C SER A 83 2.90 8.48 6.14
N PHE A 84 2.76 8.80 7.42
CA PHE A 84 3.55 9.86 8.06
C PHE A 84 5.05 9.58 7.99
N ILE A 85 5.48 8.33 8.24
CA ILE A 85 6.89 7.93 8.13
C ILE A 85 7.42 8.13 6.71
N LEU A 86 6.62 7.81 5.69
CA LEU A 86 7.03 7.99 4.29
C LEU A 86 7.18 9.47 3.92
N ILE A 87 6.24 10.32 4.33
CA ILE A 87 6.32 11.78 4.12
C ILE A 87 7.55 12.36 4.83
N VAL A 88 7.83 11.93 6.07
CA VAL A 88 9.04 12.35 6.79
C VAL A 88 10.31 11.88 6.07
N SER A 89 10.31 10.66 5.53
CA SER A 89 11.43 10.12 4.72
C SER A 89 11.67 10.96 3.44
N SER A 90 10.60 11.51 2.86
CA SER A 90 10.67 12.48 1.77
C SER A 90 11.36 13.76 2.22
N VAL A 91 11.00 14.32 3.38
CA VAL A 91 11.68 15.51 3.93
C VAL A 91 13.17 15.25 4.17
N THR A 92 13.54 14.08 4.72
CA THR A 92 14.96 13.74 4.91
C THR A 92 15.71 13.64 3.59
N MET A 93 15.05 13.25 2.49
CA MET A 93 15.65 13.24 1.16
C MET A 93 16.01 14.65 0.67
N VAL A 94 15.11 15.62 0.87
CA VAL A 94 15.39 17.03 0.52
C VAL A 94 16.64 17.52 1.24
N LEU A 95 16.77 17.19 2.53
CA LEU A 95 17.93 17.56 3.35
C LEU A 95 19.21 16.87 2.89
N ALA A 96 19.13 15.63 2.38
CA ALA A 96 20.26 14.93 1.78
C ALA A 96 20.75 15.64 0.50
N VAL A 97 19.82 16.04 -0.37
CA VAL A 97 20.14 16.78 -1.61
C VAL A 97 20.77 18.14 -1.29
N ASP A 98 20.22 18.89 -0.33
CA ASP A 98 20.79 20.18 0.11
C ASP A 98 22.21 20.01 0.68
N ALA A 99 22.43 19.01 1.54
CA ALA A 99 23.76 18.70 2.05
C ALA A 99 24.74 18.29 0.92
N GLY A 100 24.26 17.58 -0.10
CA GLY A 100 25.01 17.27 -1.32
C GLY A 100 25.44 18.52 -2.08
N HIS A 101 24.55 19.50 -2.27
CA HIS A 101 24.90 20.79 -2.90
C HIS A 101 25.94 21.57 -2.10
N LYS A 102 25.92 21.46 -0.77
CA LYS A 102 26.92 22.07 0.12
C LYS A 102 28.22 21.26 0.22
N ASN A 103 28.33 20.14 -0.49
CA ASN A 103 29.45 19.18 -0.42
C ASN A 103 29.70 18.64 1.00
N GLU A 104 28.67 18.56 1.83
CA GLU A 104 28.74 18.05 3.20
C GLU A 104 28.48 16.55 3.23
N LYS A 105 29.49 15.75 2.86
CA LYS A 105 29.38 14.29 2.74
C LYS A 105 28.72 13.61 3.94
N ASN A 106 29.19 13.91 5.15
CA ASN A 106 28.68 13.25 6.36
C ASN A 106 27.19 13.53 6.59
N ARG A 107 26.76 14.78 6.38
CA ARG A 107 25.35 15.16 6.53
C ARG A 107 24.49 14.56 5.42
N CYS A 108 24.98 14.57 4.18
CA CYS A 108 24.32 13.90 3.06
C CYS A 108 24.11 12.42 3.35
N ALA A 109 25.15 11.71 3.80
CA ALA A 109 25.07 10.30 4.17
C ALA A 109 24.06 10.04 5.31
N THR A 110 24.07 10.84 6.39
CA THR A 110 23.11 10.69 7.49
C THR A 110 21.67 10.85 7.01
N TRP A 111 21.37 11.87 6.21
CA TRP A 111 20.02 12.11 5.71
C TRP A 111 19.57 11.02 4.73
N MET A 112 20.44 10.56 3.84
CA MET A 112 20.16 9.43 2.96
C MET A 112 19.86 8.15 3.74
N PHE A 113 20.63 7.88 4.80
CA PHE A 113 20.39 6.73 5.66
C PHE A 113 19.01 6.79 6.32
N LEU A 114 18.60 7.96 6.82
CA LEU A 114 17.26 8.16 7.40
C LEU A 114 16.15 7.95 6.36
N THR A 115 16.34 8.41 5.12
CA THR A 115 15.39 8.15 4.03
C THR A 115 15.26 6.65 3.75
N ILE A 116 16.38 5.93 3.62
CA ILE A 116 16.40 4.48 3.39
C ILE A 116 15.68 3.75 4.53
N LEU A 117 15.96 4.13 5.78
CA LEU A 117 15.32 3.55 6.95
C LEU A 117 13.80 3.75 6.91
N GLY A 118 13.33 4.98 6.63
CA GLY A 118 11.90 5.25 6.51
C GLY A 118 11.23 4.45 5.39
N GLY A 119 11.90 4.30 4.24
CA GLY A 119 11.42 3.47 3.14
C GLY A 119 11.35 1.97 3.47
N LEU A 120 12.34 1.45 4.19
CA LEU A 120 12.34 0.05 4.66
C LEU A 120 11.23 -0.19 5.69
N VAL A 121 11.06 0.72 6.65
CA VAL A 121 9.97 0.64 7.63
C VAL A 121 8.63 0.62 6.92
N PHE A 122 8.42 1.50 5.94
CA PHE A 122 7.21 1.51 5.13
C PHE A 122 6.95 0.17 4.41
N LEU A 123 7.96 -0.39 3.72
CA LEU A 123 7.82 -1.67 3.01
C LEU A 123 7.49 -2.83 3.96
N LEU A 124 8.13 -2.88 5.12
CA LEU A 124 7.86 -3.88 6.14
C LEU A 124 6.45 -3.72 6.72
N SER A 125 6.03 -2.48 6.95
CA SER A 125 4.68 -2.16 7.41
C SER A 125 3.62 -2.61 6.41
N GLN A 126 3.85 -2.38 5.12
CA GLN A 126 2.93 -2.80 4.05
C GLN A 126 2.84 -4.33 3.94
N ALA A 127 3.99 -5.01 4.01
CA ALA A 127 4.01 -6.48 3.98
C ALA A 127 3.29 -7.10 5.18
N TRP A 128 3.44 -6.50 6.37
CA TRP A 128 2.73 -6.91 7.56
C TRP A 128 1.21 -6.68 7.44
N GLU A 129 0.80 -5.52 6.93
CA GLU A 129 -0.61 -5.21 6.69
C GLU A 129 -1.24 -6.24 5.74
N TRP A 130 -0.58 -6.52 4.62
CA TRP A 130 -1.02 -7.55 3.68
C TRP A 130 -1.13 -8.93 4.32
N SER A 131 -0.14 -9.33 5.13
CA SER A 131 -0.20 -10.63 5.80
C SER A 131 -1.43 -10.76 6.69
N ASN A 132 -1.76 -9.72 7.47
CA ASN A 132 -2.97 -9.73 8.30
C ASN A 132 -4.23 -9.73 7.43
N PHE A 133 -4.22 -8.97 6.34
CA PHE A 133 -5.35 -8.88 5.43
C PHE A 133 -5.65 -10.21 4.72
N ILE A 134 -4.60 -10.94 4.32
CA ILE A 134 -4.71 -12.28 3.72
C ILE A 134 -5.17 -13.32 4.74
N SER A 135 -4.63 -13.28 5.96
CA SER A 135 -5.02 -14.23 7.02
C SER A 135 -6.46 -14.05 7.48
N GLY A 136 -6.95 -12.80 7.49
CA GLY A 136 -8.26 -12.47 8.01
C GLY A 136 -8.32 -12.54 9.54
N SER A 137 -9.38 -11.97 10.09
CA SER A 137 -9.55 -11.88 11.56
C SER A 137 -10.90 -12.40 12.04
N HIS A 138 -11.97 -12.14 11.29
CA HIS A 138 -13.32 -12.46 11.74
C HIS A 138 -13.93 -13.60 10.92
N GLY A 139 -13.66 -13.69 9.62
CA GLY A 139 -14.45 -14.51 8.71
C GLY A 139 -15.83 -13.92 8.47
N ALA A 140 -16.36 -14.14 7.29
CA ALA A 140 -17.67 -13.66 6.89
C ALA A 140 -18.37 -14.67 5.98
N MET A 141 -19.62 -14.40 5.67
CA MET A 141 -20.41 -15.22 4.76
C MET A 141 -20.72 -14.43 3.49
N ARG A 142 -20.22 -14.88 2.34
CA ARG A 142 -20.57 -14.33 1.03
C ARG A 142 -21.89 -14.92 0.55
N LEU A 143 -22.86 -14.05 0.34
CA LEU A 143 -24.19 -14.38 -0.16
C LEU A 143 -24.17 -14.60 -1.67
N LYS A 144 -25.21 -15.25 -2.22
CA LYS A 144 -25.39 -15.43 -3.67
C LYS A 144 -25.48 -14.10 -4.45
N SER A 145 -25.84 -13.02 -3.77
CA SER A 145 -25.90 -11.66 -4.30
C SER A 145 -24.56 -10.91 -4.26
N ASP A 146 -23.45 -11.59 -3.92
CA ASP A 146 -22.10 -11.03 -3.68
C ASP A 146 -21.99 -10.06 -2.49
N TYR A 147 -23.07 -9.89 -1.72
CA TYR A 147 -23.03 -9.20 -0.44
C TYR A 147 -22.31 -10.04 0.60
N ILE A 148 -21.60 -9.36 1.50
CA ILE A 148 -20.97 -9.98 2.66
C ILE A 148 -21.88 -9.83 3.87
N ALA A 149 -22.15 -10.94 4.53
CA ALA A 149 -22.82 -11.02 5.82
C ALA A 149 -21.79 -11.22 6.93
N LEU A 150 -21.73 -10.27 7.85
CA LEU A 150 -20.86 -10.31 9.02
C LEU A 150 -21.63 -10.89 10.21
N PHE A 151 -20.95 -11.66 11.06
CA PHE A 151 -21.48 -12.13 12.32
C PHE A 151 -21.31 -11.04 13.38
N VAL A 152 -22.39 -10.68 14.05
CA VAL A 152 -22.39 -9.61 15.06
C VAL A 152 -23.14 -10.02 16.32
N ASP A 153 -22.80 -9.41 17.44
CA ASP A 153 -23.49 -9.57 18.72
C ASP A 153 -24.77 -8.71 18.81
N ASN A 154 -25.45 -8.74 19.95
CA ASN A 154 -26.63 -7.89 20.22
C ASN A 154 -26.32 -6.37 20.24
N LYS A 155 -25.05 -5.97 20.35
CA LYS A 155 -24.58 -4.58 20.32
C LYS A 155 -24.07 -4.18 18.94
N ASN A 156 -24.17 -5.05 17.94
CA ASN A 156 -23.65 -4.85 16.58
C ASN A 156 -22.11 -4.83 16.48
N GLU A 157 -21.42 -5.43 17.45
CA GLU A 157 -19.97 -5.66 17.42
C GLU A 157 -19.65 -6.94 16.64
N LYS A 158 -18.58 -6.94 15.85
CA LYS A 158 -18.20 -8.09 15.02
C LYS A 158 -17.70 -9.24 15.90
N ILE A 159 -18.12 -10.45 15.59
CA ILE A 159 -17.65 -11.68 16.24
C ILE A 159 -16.96 -12.56 15.19
N ALA A 160 -15.81 -13.12 15.55
CA ALA A 160 -15.11 -14.04 14.66
C ALA A 160 -15.78 -15.42 14.62
N ILE A 161 -15.76 -16.07 13.46
CA ILE A 161 -16.27 -17.44 13.27
C ILE A 161 -15.60 -18.42 14.25
N SER A 162 -14.32 -18.21 14.58
CA SER A 162 -13.58 -19.01 15.56
C SER A 162 -14.13 -18.91 16.98
N ASP A 163 -14.82 -17.83 17.34
CA ASP A 163 -15.24 -17.59 18.72
C ASP A 163 -16.49 -18.38 19.10
N PHE A 164 -17.30 -18.75 18.10
CA PHE A 164 -18.56 -19.48 18.32
C PHE A 164 -18.61 -20.86 17.67
N ILE A 165 -17.59 -21.27 16.91
CA ILE A 165 -17.47 -22.62 16.36
C ILE A 165 -16.44 -23.41 17.14
N SER A 166 -16.85 -24.53 17.72
CA SER A 166 -15.92 -25.48 18.33
C SER A 166 -15.24 -26.37 17.28
N ASP A 167 -13.96 -26.69 17.48
CA ASP A 167 -13.12 -27.55 16.61
C ASP A 167 -13.52 -29.04 16.57
N GLN A 168 -14.69 -29.40 17.10
CA GLN A 168 -15.00 -30.79 17.43
C GLN A 168 -15.39 -31.70 16.25
N GLU A 169 -15.62 -31.21 15.03
CA GLU A 169 -16.01 -32.07 13.89
C GLU A 169 -15.35 -31.65 12.57
N ASN A 170 -14.46 -32.51 12.04
CA ASN A 170 -13.70 -32.29 10.80
C ASN A 170 -14.42 -32.76 9.52
N ASP A 171 -15.50 -33.54 9.63
CA ASP A 171 -16.17 -34.16 8.46
C ASP A 171 -17.37 -33.36 7.92
N MET A 172 -17.85 -32.33 8.64
CA MET A 172 -18.96 -31.49 8.18
C MET A 172 -18.49 -30.26 7.39
N ASP A 173 -19.26 -29.91 6.35
CA ASP A 173 -19.06 -28.68 5.59
C ASP A 173 -19.06 -27.45 6.52
N GLU A 174 -18.12 -26.53 6.28
CA GLU A 174 -17.89 -25.38 7.17
C GLU A 174 -19.14 -24.51 7.29
N LEU A 175 -19.89 -24.30 6.21
CA LEU A 175 -21.12 -23.51 6.23
C LEU A 175 -22.16 -24.14 7.16
N GLU A 176 -22.27 -25.46 7.15
CA GLU A 176 -23.23 -26.18 7.98
C GLU A 176 -22.84 -26.11 9.46
N ARG A 177 -21.55 -26.22 9.78
CA ARG A 177 -21.04 -25.99 11.14
C ARG A 177 -21.35 -24.58 11.63
N VAL A 178 -21.09 -23.58 10.80
CA VAL A 178 -21.41 -22.17 11.10
C VAL A 178 -22.91 -22.00 11.31
N ARG A 179 -23.74 -22.58 10.44
CA ARG A 179 -25.21 -22.48 10.51
C ARG A 179 -25.75 -23.08 11.81
N LEU A 180 -25.25 -24.25 12.21
CA LEU A 180 -25.66 -24.93 13.44
C LEU A 180 -25.24 -24.15 14.70
N ALA A 181 -23.99 -23.71 14.75
CA ALA A 181 -23.48 -22.89 15.85
C ALA A 181 -24.23 -21.55 15.96
N PHE A 182 -24.48 -20.91 14.82
CA PHE A 182 -25.25 -19.66 14.74
C PHE A 182 -26.72 -19.84 15.17
N SER A 183 -27.37 -20.93 14.75
CA SER A 183 -28.76 -21.21 15.13
C SER A 183 -28.90 -21.58 16.62
N SER A 184 -27.82 -22.06 17.25
CA SER A 184 -27.80 -22.42 18.66
C SER A 184 -27.60 -21.22 19.59
N ASN A 185 -26.94 -20.16 19.11
CA ASN A 185 -26.67 -18.93 19.85
C ASN A 185 -27.63 -17.81 19.48
N LYS A 186 -28.61 -17.54 20.34
CA LYS A 186 -29.61 -16.47 20.13
C LYS A 186 -29.05 -15.06 20.19
N ASP A 187 -27.86 -14.88 20.76
CA ASP A 187 -27.19 -13.58 20.88
C ASP A 187 -26.39 -13.20 19.62
N LEU A 188 -26.27 -14.12 18.65
CA LEU A 188 -25.62 -13.87 17.37
C LEU A 188 -26.64 -13.39 16.34
N ASN A 189 -26.27 -12.37 15.60
CA ASN A 189 -27.05 -11.73 14.56
C ASN A 189 -26.19 -11.57 13.30
N LEU A 190 -26.82 -11.21 12.18
CA LEU A 190 -26.09 -10.90 10.95
C LEU A 190 -26.14 -9.41 10.65
N ARG A 191 -25.06 -8.88 10.10
CA ARG A 191 -25.05 -7.56 9.47
C ARG A 191 -24.76 -7.70 7.98
N VAL A 192 -25.68 -7.22 7.15
CA VAL A 192 -25.55 -7.24 5.68
C VAL A 192 -25.76 -5.83 5.18
N ASN A 193 -24.78 -5.25 4.46
CA ASN A 193 -24.86 -3.88 3.94
C ASN A 193 -25.26 -2.85 5.01
N ASN A 194 -24.63 -2.91 6.19
CA ASN A 194 -24.95 -2.09 7.38
C ASN A 194 -26.34 -2.28 8.00
N GLU A 195 -27.18 -3.17 7.47
CA GLU A 195 -28.46 -3.51 8.09
C GLU A 195 -28.30 -4.64 9.10
N PHE A 196 -28.81 -4.42 10.31
CA PHE A 196 -28.81 -5.41 11.38
C PHE A 196 -30.00 -6.37 11.21
N ILE A 197 -29.69 -7.67 11.16
CA ILE A 197 -30.65 -8.74 10.92
C ILE A 197 -30.64 -9.68 12.12
N LYS A 198 -31.79 -9.77 12.80
CA LYS A 198 -31.96 -10.64 13.95
C LYS A 198 -31.81 -12.11 13.56
N ASN A 199 -31.26 -12.92 14.45
CA ASN A 199 -31.04 -14.36 14.27
C ASN A 199 -32.23 -15.10 13.60
N GLU A 200 -33.45 -14.80 14.04
CA GLU A 200 -34.69 -15.43 13.57
C GLU A 200 -34.93 -15.29 12.05
N ASP A 201 -34.49 -14.18 11.46
CA ASP A 201 -34.70 -13.85 10.03
C ASP A 201 -33.52 -14.24 9.14
N THR A 202 -32.50 -14.91 9.68
CA THR A 202 -31.23 -15.16 8.99
C THR A 202 -31.22 -16.41 8.11
N ALA A 203 -32.16 -17.34 8.30
CA ALA A 203 -32.13 -18.66 7.65
C ALA A 203 -32.05 -18.60 6.12
N LYS A 204 -32.66 -17.58 5.51
CA LYS A 204 -32.62 -17.35 4.06
C LYS A 204 -31.23 -16.98 3.53
N TYR A 205 -30.38 -16.37 4.35
CA TYR A 205 -29.05 -15.90 3.96
C TYR A 205 -28.02 -17.03 3.92
N PHE A 206 -28.23 -18.11 4.65
CA PHE A 206 -27.36 -19.29 4.59
C PHE A 206 -27.53 -20.10 3.30
N GLN A 207 -28.64 -19.91 2.56
CA GLN A 207 -28.91 -20.70 1.36
C GLN A 207 -27.99 -20.31 0.19
N GLY A 208 -27.09 -21.21 -0.17
CA GLY A 208 -26.13 -21.00 -1.26
C GLY A 208 -25.05 -19.95 -0.94
N ALA A 209 -24.89 -19.61 0.34
CA ALA A 209 -23.80 -18.77 0.78
C ALA A 209 -22.50 -19.57 0.89
N LYS A 210 -21.37 -18.85 0.95
CA LYS A 210 -20.05 -19.44 1.14
C LYS A 210 -19.34 -18.74 2.28
N ILE A 211 -18.71 -19.49 3.15
CA ILE A 211 -17.80 -18.93 4.16
C ILE A 211 -16.53 -18.44 3.47
N VAL A 212 -16.13 -17.22 3.81
CA VAL A 212 -14.93 -16.56 3.30
C VAL A 212 -14.11 -16.05 4.48
N ARG A 213 -12.79 -16.19 4.40
CA ARG A 213 -11.85 -15.72 5.43
C ARG A 213 -10.73 -14.95 4.78
N GLY A 214 -10.38 -13.82 5.39
CA GLY A 214 -9.38 -12.90 4.87
C GLY A 214 -9.73 -12.33 3.50
N ALA A 215 -8.74 -11.71 2.88
CA ALA A 215 -8.84 -11.11 1.56
C ALA A 215 -7.68 -11.57 0.69
N ASN A 216 -8.01 -12.23 -0.41
CA ASN A 216 -7.10 -12.63 -1.47
C ASN A 216 -7.73 -12.28 -2.84
N LEU A 217 -7.15 -12.77 -3.93
CA LEU A 217 -7.60 -12.44 -5.28
C LEU A 217 -8.93 -13.12 -5.69
N ILE A 218 -9.42 -14.07 -4.88
CA ILE A 218 -10.57 -14.93 -5.17
C ILE A 218 -11.68 -14.73 -4.11
N GLU A 219 -11.29 -14.49 -2.87
CA GLU A 219 -12.17 -14.35 -1.71
C GLU A 219 -11.87 -13.06 -0.97
N ASN A 220 -12.90 -12.42 -0.43
CA ASN A 220 -12.78 -11.20 0.34
C ASN A 220 -13.85 -11.16 1.42
N GLU A 221 -13.44 -11.27 2.69
CA GLU A 221 -14.32 -11.20 3.86
C GLU A 221 -14.80 -9.77 4.16
N TYR A 222 -14.22 -8.76 3.52
CA TYR A 222 -14.52 -7.36 3.81
C TYR A 222 -15.55 -6.75 2.83
N GLY A 223 -15.70 -7.33 1.65
CA GLY A 223 -16.59 -6.82 0.62
C GLY A 223 -16.41 -7.51 -0.72
N HIS A 224 -16.73 -6.80 -1.81
CA HIS A 224 -16.58 -7.33 -3.16
C HIS A 224 -15.12 -7.75 -3.46
N THR A 225 -14.93 -8.88 -4.15
CA THR A 225 -13.58 -9.43 -4.46
C THR A 225 -12.70 -8.47 -5.26
N THR A 226 -13.31 -7.70 -6.17
CA THR A 226 -12.64 -6.64 -6.94
C THR A 226 -11.94 -5.61 -6.06
N PHE A 227 -12.44 -5.31 -4.85
CA PHE A 227 -11.73 -4.42 -3.93
C PHE A 227 -10.33 -4.96 -3.61
N ALA A 228 -10.24 -6.23 -3.19
CA ALA A 228 -8.97 -6.86 -2.86
C ALA A 228 -8.03 -6.91 -4.07
N ASN A 229 -8.57 -7.17 -5.27
CA ASN A 229 -7.80 -7.17 -6.52
C ASN A 229 -7.15 -5.80 -6.78
N PHE A 230 -7.92 -4.71 -6.72
CA PHE A 230 -7.36 -3.37 -6.91
C PHE A 230 -6.43 -2.97 -5.77
N PHE A 231 -6.78 -3.32 -4.53
CA PHE A 231 -5.96 -3.03 -3.36
C PHE A 231 -4.57 -3.62 -3.52
N TYR A 232 -4.45 -4.95 -3.71
CA TYR A 232 -3.16 -5.61 -3.84
C TYR A 232 -2.41 -5.21 -5.11
N PHE A 233 -3.13 -4.97 -6.21
CA PHE A 233 -2.48 -4.58 -7.45
C PHE A 233 -1.89 -3.16 -7.37
N ILE A 234 -2.67 -2.16 -6.93
CA ILE A 234 -2.21 -0.77 -6.86
C ILE A 234 -1.16 -0.58 -5.78
N THR A 235 -1.42 -1.06 -4.56
CA THR A 235 -0.46 -0.95 -3.45
C THR A 235 0.79 -1.80 -3.71
N GLY A 236 0.67 -2.92 -4.42
CA GLY A 236 1.80 -3.77 -4.79
C GLY A 236 2.66 -3.19 -5.88
N PHE A 237 2.04 -2.63 -6.93
CA PHE A 237 2.74 -1.90 -7.97
C PHE A 237 3.49 -0.69 -7.38
N HIS A 238 2.86 0.04 -6.45
CA HIS A 238 3.53 1.08 -5.68
C HIS A 238 4.67 0.53 -4.81
N GLY A 239 4.47 -0.59 -4.11
CA GLY A 239 5.49 -1.25 -3.29
C GLY A 239 6.75 -1.61 -4.10
N VAL A 240 6.60 -2.03 -5.36
CA VAL A 240 7.75 -2.26 -6.27
C VAL A 240 8.52 -0.97 -6.57
N HIS A 241 7.81 0.15 -6.75
CA HIS A 241 8.44 1.46 -6.96
C HIS A 241 9.20 1.91 -5.70
N VAL A 242 8.60 1.78 -4.52
CA VAL A 242 9.26 2.06 -3.24
C VAL A 242 10.49 1.18 -3.06
N PHE A 243 10.37 -0.13 -3.31
CA PHE A 243 11.50 -1.06 -3.21
C PHE A 243 12.66 -0.67 -4.14
N THR A 244 12.35 -0.33 -5.40
CA THR A 244 13.35 0.15 -6.35
C THR A 244 13.95 1.48 -5.90
N GLY A 245 13.14 2.39 -5.34
CA GLY A 245 13.62 3.65 -4.78
C GLY A 245 14.56 3.46 -3.59
N VAL A 246 14.25 2.52 -2.69
CA VAL A 246 15.12 2.16 -1.56
C VAL A 246 16.44 1.60 -2.08
N LEU A 247 16.39 0.71 -3.08
CA LEU A 247 17.58 0.13 -3.70
C LEU A 247 18.46 1.20 -4.36
N LEU A 248 17.87 2.12 -5.14
CA LEU A 248 18.58 3.23 -5.77
C LEU A 248 19.23 4.14 -4.71
N ASN A 249 18.48 4.46 -3.64
CA ASN A 249 19.01 5.25 -2.54
C ASN A 249 20.16 4.55 -1.83
N PHE A 250 20.06 3.25 -1.59
CA PHE A 250 21.13 2.46 -0.98
C PHE A 250 22.40 2.44 -1.84
N ILE A 251 22.27 2.29 -3.16
CA ILE A 251 23.41 2.35 -4.09
C ILE A 251 24.08 3.73 -4.04
N ILE A 252 23.30 4.81 -4.10
CA ILE A 252 23.86 6.17 -4.04
C ILE A 252 24.46 6.46 -2.66
N PHE A 253 23.85 5.98 -1.58
CA PHE A 253 24.39 6.10 -0.23
C PHE A 253 25.78 5.44 -0.13
N CYS A 254 25.95 4.22 -0.64
CA CYS A 254 27.25 3.56 -0.73
C CYS A 254 28.26 4.41 -1.54
N ASN A 255 27.84 4.99 -2.67
CA ASN A 255 28.71 5.86 -3.47
C ASN A 255 29.12 7.15 -2.74
N VAL A 256 28.22 7.73 -1.92
CA VAL A 256 28.53 8.88 -1.06
C VAL A 256 29.59 8.48 -0.02
N LEU A 257 29.42 7.33 0.66
CA LEU A 257 30.39 6.84 1.64
C LEU A 257 31.77 6.59 1.03
N LEU A 258 31.82 5.99 -0.17
CA LEU A 258 33.06 5.73 -0.91
C LEU A 258 33.77 7.01 -1.41
N GLY A 259 33.16 8.19 -1.24
CA GLY A 259 33.76 9.47 -1.64
C GLY A 259 33.78 9.70 -3.14
N THR A 260 32.95 8.98 -3.91
CA THR A 260 32.87 9.09 -5.37
C THR A 260 32.51 10.52 -5.80
N PHE A 261 31.65 11.20 -5.03
CA PHE A 261 31.18 12.55 -5.35
C PHE A 261 32.05 13.69 -4.82
N GLU A 262 32.93 13.42 -3.84
CA GLU A 262 33.94 14.40 -3.38
C GLU A 262 35.00 14.65 -4.48
N LYS A 263 35.26 13.63 -5.31
CA LYS A 263 36.22 13.71 -6.43
C LYS A 263 35.66 14.45 -7.65
N SER A 264 34.35 14.35 -7.91
CA SER A 264 33.70 14.96 -9.08
C SER A 264 32.99 16.29 -8.78
N LYS A 265 32.70 16.61 -7.51
CA LYS A 265 31.84 17.72 -7.06
C LYS A 265 30.46 17.77 -7.74
N ASP A 266 30.00 16.63 -8.27
CA ASP A 266 28.73 16.51 -8.99
C ASP A 266 27.80 15.57 -8.21
N TYR A 267 26.90 16.14 -7.40
CA TYR A 267 25.88 15.42 -6.64
C TYR A 267 24.56 15.25 -7.41
N GLU A 268 24.53 15.48 -8.74
CA GLU A 268 23.31 15.40 -9.54
C GLU A 268 22.61 14.02 -9.48
N MET A 269 23.35 12.94 -9.20
CA MET A 269 22.74 11.61 -9.03
C MET A 269 21.88 11.52 -7.76
N VAL A 270 22.27 12.21 -6.68
CA VAL A 270 21.45 12.31 -5.46
C VAL A 270 20.17 13.07 -5.76
N GLU A 271 20.24 14.14 -6.54
CA GLU A 271 19.05 14.92 -6.95
C GLU A 271 18.09 14.07 -7.79
N LYS A 272 18.57 13.30 -8.77
CA LYS A 272 17.71 12.45 -9.62
C LYS A 272 17.00 11.36 -8.83
N VAL A 273 17.73 10.68 -7.94
CA VAL A 273 17.13 9.66 -7.07
C VAL A 273 16.18 10.30 -6.06
N GLY A 274 16.50 11.50 -5.57
CA GLY A 274 15.59 12.29 -4.74
C GLY A 274 14.29 12.64 -5.46
N LEU A 275 14.35 13.11 -6.72
CA LEU A 275 13.16 13.37 -7.54
C LEU A 275 12.29 12.11 -7.73
N TYR A 276 12.92 10.95 -7.95
CA TYR A 276 12.19 9.68 -7.99
C TYR A 276 11.48 9.39 -6.66
N TRP A 277 12.21 9.54 -5.54
CA TRP A 277 11.70 9.25 -4.21
C TRP A 277 10.51 10.13 -3.84
N HIS A 278 10.59 11.44 -4.13
CA HIS A 278 9.47 12.37 -3.93
C HIS A 278 8.26 12.03 -4.78
N PHE A 279 8.47 11.61 -6.04
CA PHE A 279 7.39 11.16 -6.89
C PHE A 279 6.67 9.94 -6.32
N VAL A 280 7.43 8.93 -5.87
CA VAL A 280 6.87 7.73 -5.24
C VAL A 280 6.05 8.11 -4.00
N ASP A 281 6.58 8.95 -3.10
CA ASP A 281 5.87 9.44 -1.92
C ASP A 281 4.57 10.20 -2.28
N LEU A 282 4.62 11.07 -3.29
CA LEU A 282 3.44 11.79 -3.78
C LEU A 282 2.35 10.84 -4.29
N VAL A 283 2.72 9.80 -5.05
CA VAL A 283 1.77 8.78 -5.51
C VAL A 283 1.12 8.08 -4.31
N TRP A 284 1.88 7.79 -3.27
CA TRP A 284 1.34 7.17 -2.05
C TRP A 284 0.27 8.03 -1.40
N VAL A 285 0.46 9.35 -1.31
CA VAL A 285 -0.55 10.27 -0.75
C VAL A 285 -1.89 10.14 -1.48
N PHE A 286 -1.87 9.98 -2.80
CA PHE A 286 -3.10 9.73 -3.58
C PHE A 286 -3.67 8.34 -3.31
N VAL A 287 -2.85 7.28 -3.34
CA VAL A 287 -3.31 5.91 -3.03
C VAL A 287 -3.93 5.85 -1.63
N PHE A 288 -3.28 6.46 -0.64
CA PHE A 288 -3.76 6.58 0.72
C PHE A 288 -5.14 7.25 0.77
N THR A 289 -5.29 8.38 0.08
CA THR A 289 -6.55 9.14 0.05
C THR A 289 -7.70 8.31 -0.53
N PHE A 290 -7.50 7.62 -1.66
CA PHE A 290 -8.57 6.88 -2.34
C PHE A 290 -8.97 5.57 -1.67
N PHE A 291 -8.04 4.89 -0.98
CA PHE A 291 -8.33 3.61 -0.34
C PHE A 291 -8.75 3.73 1.12
N TYR A 292 -8.19 4.71 1.84
CA TYR A 292 -8.31 4.76 3.30
C TYR A 292 -9.16 5.93 3.79
N LEU A 293 -9.26 7.04 3.03
CA LEU A 293 -10.04 8.21 3.46
C LEU A 293 -11.38 8.38 2.74
N ILE A 294 -11.43 8.05 1.45
CA ILE A 294 -12.62 8.21 0.59
C ILE A 294 -13.28 6.86 0.38
#